data_AF-B8LUF2-F1
#
_entry.id   AF-B8LUF2-F1
#
_cell.length_a   1.000
_cell.length_b   1.000
_cell.length_c   1.000
_cell.angle_alpha   90.00
_cell.angle_beta   90.00
_cell.angle_gamma   90.00
#
_symmetry.space_group_name_H-M   'P 1'
#
loop_
_entity.id
_entity.type
_entity.pdbx_description
1 polymer ?
#
loop_
_entity_poly.entity_id
_entity_poly.type
_entity_poly.pdbx_seq_one_letter_code
_entity_poly.pdbx_strand_id
1 'polypeptide(L)'
;MRPIRIYRLSSKRVKHSRDTHSRISTHFRNFHHSTNLPSIKWIPPNTIPDENDINHFRQHYFQVEKPVVIRAAKFVREDLPGYKKWFTAGGKEDDNSHLQLNYKYLSRFGDAVVPLEMTTTTSSSNGEDNGEVQFQRINAPLSMFLEWMQLSAQHETPAAATKTQIYLAQAYISDLPNLLSQDFSPPPRLVTETGRNDIYAANLWIGASPTYTPLHRDPNPNLFVHLAGLKRARMLNPGDGRGVFVDVRSRVENEHRLESSGSSSIRGEEMMMGVERRLLEDIIWQQHSKESSTQSDGNGMVGYDVLLERGDALFIPKGWWHSLKGVGKGNTASVNWWFR
;
A
#
# COMPACT_ATOMS: atom_id res chain seq x y z
N MET A 1 26.28 68.76 27.24
CA MET A 1 26.72 67.41 26.81
C MET A 1 27.79 66.93 27.78
N ARG A 2 27.50 65.88 28.57
CA ARG A 2 28.39 65.30 29.60
C ARG A 2 28.90 63.92 29.14
N PRO A 3 30.11 63.50 29.53
CA PRO A 3 30.84 62.39 28.91
C PRO A 3 30.42 61.00 29.44
N ILE A 4 30.58 60.00 28.57
CA ILE A 4 30.26 58.59 28.77
C ILE A 4 31.30 57.93 29.68
N ARG A 5 30.87 57.30 30.79
CA ARG A 5 31.68 56.42 31.64
C ARG A 5 31.55 54.97 31.18
N ILE A 6 32.69 54.35 30.87
CA ILE A 6 32.85 52.91 30.65
C ILE A 6 32.89 52.21 32.02
N TYR A 7 31.99 51.25 32.25
CA TYR A 7 32.04 50.35 33.41
C TYR A 7 32.37 48.92 32.96
N ARG A 8 33.49 48.42 33.49
CA ARG A 8 34.00 47.05 33.38
C ARG A 8 33.25 46.19 34.39
N LEU A 9 32.58 45.11 33.96
CA LEU A 9 31.95 44.14 34.85
C LEU A 9 32.57 42.74 34.71
N SER A 10 32.78 42.18 35.90
CA SER A 10 33.53 40.99 36.29
C SER A 10 32.89 39.67 35.84
N SER A 11 33.73 38.70 35.50
CA SER A 11 33.32 37.32 35.21
C SER A 11 32.83 36.61 36.47
N LYS A 12 31.66 35.96 36.36
CA LYS A 12 31.19 34.98 37.34
C LYS A 12 31.05 33.62 36.66
N ARG A 13 31.83 32.66 37.16
CA ARG A 13 31.75 31.22 36.91
C ARG A 13 30.31 30.71 37.08
N VAL A 14 29.77 30.08 36.04
CA VAL A 14 28.58 29.22 36.14
C VAL A 14 29.05 27.84 36.61
N LYS A 15 28.49 27.35 37.72
CA LYS A 15 28.70 25.99 38.23
C LYS A 15 27.90 25.01 37.38
N HIS A 16 28.55 23.97 36.87
CA HIS A 16 27.87 22.80 36.28
C HIS A 16 27.04 22.07 37.34
N SER A 17 25.72 22.08 37.17
CA SER A 17 24.81 21.11 37.78
C SER A 17 24.94 19.80 37.01
N ARG A 18 25.20 18.70 37.73
CA ARG A 18 25.17 17.34 37.19
C ARG A 18 23.70 16.93 37.09
N ASP A 19 23.13 16.99 35.88
CA ASP A 19 21.85 16.34 35.62
C ASP A 19 22.06 14.82 35.61
N THR A 20 21.36 14.18 36.54
CA THR A 20 21.28 12.74 36.67
C THR A 20 20.37 12.23 35.56
N HIS A 21 20.96 11.70 34.48
CA HIS A 21 20.21 10.91 33.51
C HIS A 21 19.69 9.64 34.19
N SER A 22 18.44 9.70 34.63
CA SER A 22 17.61 8.53 34.88
C SER A 22 17.51 7.74 33.58
N ARG A 23 18.29 6.65 33.48
CA ARG A 23 18.13 5.63 32.43
C ARG A 23 16.80 4.92 32.69
N ILE A 24 15.73 5.37 32.04
CA ILE A 24 14.53 4.56 31.88
C ILE A 24 14.86 3.51 30.81
N SER A 25 15.28 2.34 31.28
CA SER A 25 15.34 1.11 30.49
C SER A 25 13.91 0.70 30.14
N THR A 26 13.46 1.01 28.93
CA THR A 26 12.23 0.44 28.38
C THR A 26 12.54 -0.98 27.92
N HIS A 27 12.43 -1.93 28.84
CA HIS A 27 12.26 -3.33 28.47
C HIS A 27 10.91 -3.49 27.78
N PHE A 28 10.93 -3.63 26.45
CA PHE A 28 9.77 -4.12 25.71
C PHE A 28 9.57 -5.58 26.07
N ARG A 29 8.62 -5.85 26.98
CA ARG A 29 8.10 -7.20 27.17
C ARG A 29 7.33 -7.56 25.89
N ASN A 30 7.65 -8.72 25.32
CA ASN A 30 6.77 -9.40 24.37
C ASN A 30 5.46 -9.74 25.08
N PHE A 31 4.54 -8.78 25.13
CA PHE A 31 3.17 -9.03 25.54
C PHE A 31 2.47 -9.67 24.34
N HIS A 32 2.29 -10.99 24.41
CA HIS A 32 1.22 -11.65 23.67
C HIS A 32 -0.11 -11.09 24.20
N HIS A 33 -0.55 -9.95 23.69
CA HIS A 33 -1.92 -9.50 23.89
C HIS A 33 -2.81 -10.48 23.14
N SER A 34 -3.50 -11.33 23.91
CA SER A 34 -4.56 -12.19 23.41
C SER A 34 -5.54 -11.33 22.62
N THR A 35 -5.62 -11.54 21.30
CA THR A 35 -6.56 -10.83 20.46
C THR A 35 -7.97 -11.32 20.81
N ASN A 36 -8.89 -10.42 21.17
CA ASN A 36 -10.31 -10.77 21.30
C ASN A 36 -10.99 -10.92 19.93
N LEU A 37 -10.27 -10.68 18.84
CA LEU A 37 -10.76 -10.89 17.48
C LEU A 37 -10.88 -12.40 17.19
N PRO A 38 -11.99 -12.85 16.60
CA PRO A 38 -12.09 -14.19 16.03
C PRO A 38 -10.98 -14.44 15.00
N SER A 39 -10.63 -15.71 14.77
CA SER A 39 -9.72 -16.08 13.69
C SER A 39 -10.33 -15.73 12.33
N ILE A 40 -9.48 -15.38 11.36
CA ILE A 40 -9.91 -15.10 10.00
C ILE A 40 -9.64 -16.33 9.14
N LYS A 41 -10.71 -16.93 8.60
CA LYS A 41 -10.61 -17.94 7.55
C LYS A 41 -10.53 -17.25 6.19
N TRP A 42 -9.38 -17.34 5.54
CA TRP A 42 -9.16 -16.79 4.21
C TRP A 42 -9.60 -17.78 3.11
N ILE A 43 -10.43 -17.31 2.18
CA ILE A 43 -10.89 -18.07 1.01
C ILE A 43 -10.62 -17.28 -0.28
N PRO A 44 -10.45 -17.92 -1.45
CA PRO A 44 -10.34 -17.18 -2.70
C PRO A 44 -11.69 -16.53 -3.08
N PRO A 45 -11.69 -15.35 -3.72
CA PRO A 45 -12.89 -14.79 -4.33
C PRO A 45 -13.30 -15.61 -5.56
N ASN A 46 -14.56 -15.48 -5.97
CA ASN A 46 -15.03 -16.08 -7.22
C ASN A 46 -14.33 -15.44 -8.42
N THR A 47 -14.22 -16.19 -9.52
CA THR A 47 -13.85 -15.65 -10.83
C THR A 47 -15.11 -15.35 -11.64
N ILE A 48 -15.12 -14.26 -12.41
CA ILE A 48 -16.24 -13.97 -13.34
C ILE A 48 -16.20 -14.94 -14.54
N PRO A 49 -17.35 -15.47 -15.02
CA PRO A 49 -17.37 -16.37 -16.16
C PRO A 49 -17.10 -15.67 -17.51
N ASP A 50 -17.60 -14.45 -17.70
CA ASP A 50 -17.36 -13.63 -18.89
C ASP A 50 -17.25 -12.15 -18.48
N GLU A 51 -16.11 -11.53 -18.78
CA GLU A 51 -15.86 -10.11 -18.49
C GLU A 51 -16.68 -9.16 -19.37
N ASN A 52 -17.28 -9.64 -20.46
CA ASN A 52 -18.12 -8.85 -21.37
C ASN A 52 -19.60 -8.85 -20.96
N ASP A 53 -20.02 -9.76 -20.07
CA ASP A 53 -21.38 -9.79 -19.54
C ASP A 53 -21.53 -8.78 -18.38
N ILE A 54 -21.67 -7.51 -18.76
CA ILE A 54 -21.86 -6.40 -17.82
C ILE A 54 -23.12 -6.60 -16.97
N ASN A 55 -24.17 -7.23 -17.50
CA ASN A 55 -25.41 -7.47 -16.76
C ASN A 55 -25.20 -8.50 -15.66
N HIS A 56 -24.52 -9.61 -15.97
CA HIS A 56 -24.14 -10.59 -14.96
C HIS A 56 -23.25 -9.98 -13.88
N PHE A 57 -22.23 -9.21 -14.27
CA PHE A 57 -21.37 -8.49 -13.33
C PHE A 57 -22.17 -7.57 -12.40
N ARG A 58 -23.08 -6.76 -12.99
CA ARG A 58 -23.90 -5.81 -12.24
C ARG A 58 -24.78 -6.50 -11.20
N GLN A 59 -25.48 -7.56 -11.59
CA GLN A 59 -26.46 -8.25 -10.75
C GLN A 59 -25.81 -9.10 -9.66
N HIS A 60 -24.71 -9.80 -9.97
CA HIS A 60 -24.15 -10.83 -9.09
C HIS A 60 -22.95 -10.37 -8.27
N TYR A 61 -22.39 -9.19 -8.57
CA TYR A 61 -21.19 -8.69 -7.89
C TYR A 61 -21.31 -7.22 -7.50
N PHE A 62 -21.64 -6.33 -8.44
CA PHE A 62 -21.70 -4.89 -8.16
C PHE A 62 -22.83 -4.54 -7.18
N GLN A 63 -24.08 -4.93 -7.47
CA GLN A 63 -25.26 -4.57 -6.66
C GLN A 63 -25.29 -5.29 -5.31
N VAL A 64 -24.81 -6.53 -5.25
CA VAL A 64 -24.74 -7.32 -4.01
C VAL A 64 -23.45 -7.10 -3.23
N GLU A 65 -22.62 -6.14 -3.66
CA GLU A 65 -21.35 -5.74 -3.04
C GLU A 65 -20.43 -6.93 -2.74
N LYS A 66 -20.19 -7.78 -3.74
CA LYS A 66 -19.37 -9.00 -3.63
C LYS A 66 -18.06 -8.91 -4.43
N PRO A 67 -16.89 -9.14 -3.81
CA PRO A 67 -15.61 -9.16 -4.52
C PRO A 67 -15.55 -10.29 -5.56
N VAL A 68 -14.88 -10.01 -6.68
CA VAL A 68 -14.67 -10.96 -7.77
C VAL A 68 -13.37 -10.67 -8.50
N VAL A 69 -12.70 -11.73 -8.95
CA VAL A 69 -11.49 -11.64 -9.76
C VAL A 69 -11.81 -11.94 -11.23
N ILE A 70 -11.09 -11.28 -12.13
CA ILE A 70 -11.11 -11.51 -13.57
C ILE A 70 -9.71 -11.93 -13.94
N ARG A 71 -9.54 -13.20 -14.31
CA ARG A 71 -8.22 -13.77 -14.57
C ARG A 71 -7.80 -13.49 -16.00
N ALA A 72 -6.54 -13.07 -16.19
CA ALA A 72 -5.96 -12.79 -17.50
C ALA A 72 -6.89 -11.95 -18.40
N ALA A 73 -7.47 -10.89 -17.83
CA ALA A 73 -8.56 -10.13 -18.42
C ALA A 73 -8.22 -9.63 -19.82
N LYS A 74 -9.11 -9.89 -20.78
CA LYS A 74 -8.87 -9.57 -22.20
C LYS A 74 -8.81 -8.06 -22.41
N PHE A 75 -9.72 -7.30 -21.79
CA PHE A 75 -9.69 -5.83 -21.86
C PHE A 75 -8.37 -5.24 -21.34
N VAL A 76 -7.74 -5.87 -20.35
CA VAL A 76 -6.43 -5.43 -19.85
C VAL A 76 -5.34 -5.73 -20.86
N ARG A 77 -5.33 -6.93 -21.43
CA ARG A 77 -4.26 -7.40 -22.32
C ARG A 77 -4.35 -6.80 -23.72
N GLU A 78 -5.54 -6.50 -24.19
CA GLU A 78 -5.79 -6.07 -25.57
C GLU A 78 -6.06 -4.57 -25.67
N ASP A 79 -6.89 -4.02 -24.78
CA ASP A 79 -7.44 -2.67 -24.92
C ASP A 79 -6.64 -1.60 -24.15
N LEU A 80 -5.87 -1.95 -23.13
CA LEU A 80 -5.02 -0.99 -22.39
C LEU A 80 -3.62 -0.87 -23.03
N PRO A 81 -3.27 0.24 -23.70
CA PRO A 81 -1.93 0.39 -24.29
C PRO A 81 -0.82 0.31 -23.25
N GLY A 82 -1.05 0.81 -22.04
CA GLY A 82 -0.09 0.81 -20.93
C GLY A 82 0.35 -0.59 -20.52
N TYR A 83 -0.52 -1.60 -20.64
CA TYR A 83 -0.17 -3.00 -20.40
C TYR A 83 1.00 -3.44 -21.29
N LYS A 84 1.01 -3.05 -22.57
CA LYS A 84 2.04 -3.43 -23.54
C LYS A 84 3.24 -2.47 -23.54
N LYS A 85 2.98 -1.17 -23.43
CA LYS A 85 4.00 -0.13 -23.63
C LYS A 85 4.93 0.07 -22.44
N TRP A 86 4.42 -0.06 -21.21
CA TRP A 86 5.14 0.35 -20.00
C TRP A 86 6.14 -0.70 -19.52
N PHE A 87 6.14 -1.89 -20.11
CA PHE A 87 6.96 -3.01 -19.66
C PHE A 87 7.65 -3.71 -20.82
N THR A 88 8.88 -4.16 -20.59
CA THR A 88 9.70 -4.91 -21.56
C THR A 88 10.25 -6.17 -20.90
N ALA A 89 10.54 -7.20 -21.71
CA ALA A 89 11.18 -8.42 -21.23
C ALA A 89 12.56 -8.12 -20.62
N GLY A 90 12.84 -8.66 -19.43
CA GLY A 90 14.11 -8.50 -18.74
C GLY A 90 15.20 -9.40 -19.30
N GLY A 91 15.89 -8.97 -20.36
CA GLY A 91 17.26 -9.40 -20.71
C GLY A 91 17.58 -10.89 -20.98
N LYS A 92 16.63 -11.83 -20.85
CA LYS A 92 16.74 -13.20 -21.34
C LYS A 92 15.47 -13.53 -22.11
N GLU A 93 15.63 -14.00 -23.35
CA GLU A 93 14.60 -14.00 -24.41
C GLU A 93 13.31 -14.79 -24.12
N ASP A 94 13.22 -15.55 -23.02
CA ASP A 94 12.08 -16.45 -22.78
C ASP A 94 11.42 -16.36 -21.39
N ASP A 95 11.80 -15.41 -20.53
CA ASP A 95 11.21 -15.31 -19.18
C ASP A 95 10.28 -14.10 -19.01
N ASN A 96 9.03 -14.27 -19.45
CA ASN A 96 7.94 -13.33 -19.17
C ASN A 96 7.67 -13.14 -17.65
N SER A 97 8.31 -13.92 -16.77
CA SER A 97 8.15 -13.78 -15.32
C SER A 97 8.84 -12.54 -14.73
N HIS A 98 9.77 -11.92 -15.47
CA HIS A 98 10.56 -10.78 -15.00
C HIS A 98 10.50 -9.57 -15.94
N LEU A 99 9.32 -8.94 -16.01
CA LEU A 99 9.14 -7.70 -16.75
C LEU A 99 9.78 -6.51 -16.04
N GLN A 100 10.53 -5.71 -16.81
CA GLN A 100 11.10 -4.46 -16.36
C GLN A 100 10.27 -3.27 -16.87
N LEU A 101 10.38 -2.12 -16.21
CA LEU A 101 9.82 -0.88 -16.73
C LEU A 101 10.48 -0.54 -18.07
N ASN A 102 9.69 -0.04 -19.02
CA ASN A 102 10.20 0.42 -20.31
C ASN A 102 10.86 1.80 -20.14
N TYR A 103 12.11 1.82 -19.64
CA TYR A 103 12.86 3.05 -19.40
C TYR A 103 13.01 3.90 -20.65
N LYS A 104 13.14 3.30 -21.84
CA LYS A 104 13.23 4.03 -23.12
C LYS A 104 11.95 4.83 -23.41
N TYR A 105 10.80 4.28 -23.07
CA TYR A 105 9.51 4.96 -23.25
C TYR A 105 9.26 5.99 -22.15
N LEU A 106 9.41 5.59 -20.88
CA LEU A 106 9.02 6.40 -19.72
C LEU A 106 9.97 7.58 -19.46
N SER A 107 11.28 7.44 -19.72
CA SER A 107 12.26 8.51 -19.49
C SER A 107 12.02 9.77 -20.34
N ARG A 108 11.28 9.65 -21.46
CA ARG A 108 10.83 10.78 -22.28
C ARG A 108 9.94 11.77 -21.51
N PHE A 109 9.38 11.33 -20.39
CA PHE A 109 8.51 12.10 -19.50
C PHE A 109 9.17 12.32 -18.14
N GLY A 110 10.50 12.22 -18.05
CA GLY A 110 11.24 12.29 -16.79
C GLY A 110 10.98 13.56 -15.95
N ASP A 111 10.71 14.69 -16.60
CA ASP A 111 10.41 15.97 -15.93
C ASP A 111 8.99 16.04 -15.34
N ALA A 112 8.12 15.08 -15.65
CA ALA A 112 6.78 15.03 -15.08
C ALA A 112 6.85 14.86 -13.57
N VAL A 113 6.14 15.72 -12.83
CA VAL A 113 6.07 15.64 -11.37
C VAL A 113 5.04 14.59 -10.98
N VAL A 114 5.47 13.60 -10.19
CA VAL A 114 4.63 12.49 -9.73
C VAL A 114 4.67 12.37 -8.20
N PRO A 115 3.57 11.89 -7.57
CA PRO A 115 3.55 11.65 -6.14
C PRO A 115 4.30 10.35 -5.81
N LEU A 116 5.24 10.46 -4.87
CA LEU A 116 6.07 9.36 -4.38
C LEU A 116 5.90 9.24 -2.87
N GLU A 117 5.69 8.01 -2.41
CA GLU A 117 5.77 7.60 -1.02
C GLU A 117 7.14 7.02 -0.73
N MET A 118 7.84 7.56 0.26
CA MET A 118 9.14 7.10 0.69
C MET A 118 9.04 6.50 2.07
N THR A 119 9.46 5.24 2.21
CA THR A 119 9.51 4.54 3.51
C THR A 119 10.95 4.20 3.83
N THR A 120 11.48 4.71 4.95
CA THR A 120 12.84 4.41 5.42
C THR A 120 12.80 3.65 6.73
N THR A 121 13.47 2.49 6.77
CA THR A 121 13.59 1.67 7.98
C THR A 121 14.95 1.90 8.62
N THR A 122 14.98 2.45 9.84
CA THR A 122 16.23 2.58 10.60
C THR A 122 16.58 1.26 11.29
N SER A 123 17.84 0.85 11.32
CA SER A 123 18.25 -0.32 12.12
C SER A 123 18.62 0.17 13.51
N SER A 124 18.03 -0.40 14.56
CA SER A 124 18.56 -0.20 15.91
C SER A 124 19.94 -0.87 16.01
N SER A 125 20.89 -0.27 16.74
CA SER A 125 22.26 -0.78 16.87
C SER A 125 22.36 -2.15 17.57
N ASN A 126 21.25 -2.71 18.04
CA ASN A 126 21.21 -3.91 18.88
C ASN A 126 20.72 -5.17 18.16
N GLY A 127 20.56 -5.15 16.84
CA GLY A 127 20.23 -6.36 16.06
C GLY A 127 18.81 -6.90 16.24
N GLU A 128 17.97 -6.22 17.02
CA GLU A 128 16.53 -6.45 17.02
C GLU A 128 15.90 -5.65 15.87
N ASP A 129 15.13 -6.34 15.03
CA ASP A 129 14.40 -5.82 13.85
C ASP A 129 13.17 -4.98 14.28
N ASN A 130 13.39 -4.07 15.23
CA ASN A 130 12.43 -3.11 15.76
C ASN A 130 12.72 -1.72 15.20
N GLY A 131 13.14 -1.65 13.94
CA GLY A 131 13.48 -0.41 13.28
C GLY A 131 12.33 0.58 13.26
N GLU A 132 12.58 1.84 13.63
CA GLU A 132 11.59 2.89 13.43
C GLU A 132 11.42 3.12 11.93
N VAL A 133 10.18 3.00 11.47
CA VAL A 133 9.82 3.24 10.07
C VAL A 133 9.36 4.68 9.93
N GLN A 134 10.08 5.43 9.10
CA GLN A 134 9.72 6.79 8.71
C GLN A 134 9.07 6.77 7.32
N PHE A 135 7.98 7.52 7.17
CA PHE A 135 7.22 7.65 5.93
C PHE A 135 7.08 9.13 5.58
N GLN A 136 7.22 9.43 4.30
CA GLN A 136 6.97 10.77 3.76
C GLN A 136 6.35 10.65 2.37
N ARG A 137 5.38 11.52 2.06
CA ARG A 137 4.93 11.73 0.68
C ARG A 137 5.60 12.99 0.10
N ILE A 138 6.16 12.87 -1.09
CA ILE A 138 6.74 13.99 -1.83
C ILE A 138 6.25 14.00 -3.28
N ASN A 139 6.26 15.18 -3.90
CA ASN A 139 6.11 15.32 -5.35
C ASN A 139 7.50 15.52 -5.95
N ALA A 140 7.90 14.65 -6.88
CA ALA A 140 9.25 14.67 -7.46
C ALA A 140 9.21 14.31 -8.95
N PRO A 141 10.26 14.65 -9.73
CA PRO A 141 10.36 14.24 -11.13
C PRO A 141 10.31 12.72 -11.30
N LEU A 142 9.61 12.25 -12.32
CA LEU A 142 9.51 10.83 -12.68
C LEU A 142 10.90 10.20 -12.92
N SER A 143 11.86 10.97 -13.44
CA SER A 143 13.24 10.53 -13.64
C SER A 143 13.89 10.00 -12.35
N MET A 144 13.69 10.69 -11.22
CA MET A 144 14.21 10.26 -9.91
C MET A 144 13.65 8.89 -9.52
N PHE A 145 12.35 8.67 -9.73
CA PHE A 145 11.71 7.38 -9.45
C PHE A 145 12.23 6.26 -10.37
N LEU A 146 12.39 6.55 -11.67
CA LEU A 146 12.89 5.58 -12.64
C LEU A 146 14.34 5.17 -12.35
N GLU A 147 15.19 6.12 -11.97
CA GLU A 147 16.57 5.84 -11.56
C GLU A 147 16.61 4.93 -10.32
N TRP A 148 15.79 5.22 -9.30
CA TRP A 148 15.68 4.37 -8.12
C TRP A 148 15.19 2.96 -8.44
N MET A 149 14.19 2.83 -9.31
CA MET A 149 13.69 1.52 -9.77
C MET A 149 14.78 0.72 -10.49
N GLN A 150 15.58 1.38 -11.34
CA GLN A 150 16.67 0.75 -12.07
C GLN A 150 17.80 0.27 -11.14
N LEU A 151 18.17 1.08 -10.15
CA LEU A 151 19.14 0.69 -9.12
C LEU A 151 18.62 -0.47 -8.26
N SER A 152 17.36 -0.40 -7.84
CA SER A 152 16.71 -1.43 -7.02
C SER A 152 16.66 -2.80 -7.72
N ALA A 153 16.53 -2.81 -9.05
CA ALA A 153 16.51 -4.04 -9.85
C ALA A 153 17.87 -4.77 -9.92
N GLN A 154 18.98 -4.10 -9.58
CA GLN A 154 20.32 -4.71 -9.59
C GLN A 154 20.63 -5.51 -8.33
N HIS A 155 19.79 -5.42 -7.30
CA HIS A 155 19.98 -6.10 -6.02
C HIS A 155 18.96 -7.22 -5.83
N GLU A 156 19.38 -8.35 -5.27
CA GLU A 156 18.52 -9.53 -5.07
C GLU A 156 17.32 -9.24 -4.15
N THR A 157 17.43 -8.22 -3.29
CA THR A 157 16.32 -7.64 -2.53
C THR A 157 16.46 -6.10 -2.53
N PRO A 158 15.47 -5.33 -3.04
CA PRO A 158 15.52 -3.86 -3.07
C PRO A 158 15.75 -3.23 -1.68
N ALA A 159 15.18 -3.84 -0.63
CA ALA A 159 15.35 -3.41 0.75
C ALA A 159 16.77 -3.59 1.31
N ALA A 160 17.61 -4.44 0.69
CA ALA A 160 19.00 -4.63 1.11
C ALA A 160 19.96 -3.60 0.48
N ALA A 161 19.58 -2.98 -0.64
CA ALA A 161 20.38 -1.97 -1.32
C ALA A 161 20.28 -0.60 -0.64
N THR A 162 19.06 -0.23 -0.28
CA THR A 162 18.75 1.00 0.43
C THR A 162 17.72 0.69 1.49
N LYS A 163 17.94 1.19 2.72
CA LYS A 163 16.92 1.17 3.79
C LYS A 163 15.67 1.97 3.44
N THR A 164 15.65 2.64 2.28
CA THR A 164 14.57 3.43 1.73
C THR A 164 13.90 2.69 0.58
N GLN A 165 12.57 2.56 0.65
CA GLN A 165 11.71 2.15 -0.44
C GLN A 165 10.97 3.36 -1.01
N ILE A 166 10.85 3.44 -2.33
CA ILE A 166 10.05 4.45 -3.01
C ILE A 166 8.88 3.76 -3.73
N TYR A 167 7.68 4.31 -3.56
CA TYR A 167 6.47 3.82 -4.19
C TYR A 167 5.74 4.98 -4.87
N LEU A 168 5.60 4.93 -6.19
CA LEU A 168 4.70 5.81 -6.91
C LEU A 168 3.29 5.33 -6.59
N ALA A 169 2.55 6.10 -5.80
CA ALA A 169 1.30 5.69 -5.19
C ALA A 169 0.25 6.77 -5.31
N GLN A 170 -1.00 6.38 -5.57
CA GLN A 170 -2.12 7.31 -5.81
C GLN A 170 -1.79 8.40 -6.86
N ALA A 171 -1.02 8.06 -7.89
CA ALA A 171 -0.75 8.99 -8.98
C ALA A 171 -1.97 9.07 -9.90
N TYR A 172 -2.69 10.19 -9.86
CA TYR A 172 -3.86 10.39 -10.70
C TYR A 172 -3.46 10.35 -12.18
N ILE A 173 -4.13 9.52 -12.96
CA ILE A 173 -3.87 9.39 -14.40
C ILE A 173 -4.12 10.73 -15.12
N SER A 174 -5.06 11.53 -14.62
CA SER A 174 -5.36 12.88 -15.12
C SER A 174 -4.20 13.88 -14.97
N ASP A 175 -3.31 13.64 -14.01
CA ASP A 175 -2.21 14.55 -13.67
C ASP A 175 -0.93 14.18 -14.41
N LEU A 176 -0.90 13.01 -15.06
CA LEU A 176 0.20 12.58 -15.92
C LEU A 176 0.19 13.37 -17.24
N PRO A 177 1.35 13.46 -17.93
CA PRO A 177 1.40 13.95 -19.31
C PRO A 177 0.41 13.21 -20.21
N ASN A 178 -0.29 13.95 -21.09
CA ASN A 178 -1.39 13.44 -21.93
C ASN A 178 -1.08 12.10 -22.63
N LEU A 179 0.13 11.92 -23.15
CA LEU A 179 0.52 10.68 -23.83
C LEU A 179 0.60 9.47 -22.89
N LEU A 180 0.96 9.67 -21.62
CA LEU A 180 0.92 8.64 -20.59
C LEU A 180 -0.51 8.39 -20.10
N SER A 181 -1.33 9.44 -19.96
CA SER A 181 -2.73 9.29 -19.56
C SER A 181 -3.54 8.49 -20.58
N GLN A 182 -3.27 8.69 -21.88
CA GLN A 182 -3.91 7.96 -22.98
C GLN A 182 -3.60 6.46 -22.98
N ASP A 183 -2.54 6.02 -22.32
CA ASP A 183 -2.21 4.59 -22.21
C ASP A 183 -3.14 3.82 -21.27
N PHE A 184 -4.05 4.50 -20.58
CA PHE A 184 -5.09 3.92 -19.73
C PHE A 184 -6.50 4.28 -20.20
N SER A 185 -6.62 4.67 -21.46
CA SER A 185 -7.88 5.03 -22.13
C SER A 185 -8.17 4.08 -23.29
N PRO A 186 -9.45 3.72 -23.55
CA PRO A 186 -10.62 4.06 -22.74
C PRO A 186 -10.64 3.29 -21.41
N PRO A 187 -11.32 3.81 -20.37
CA PRO A 187 -11.60 3.03 -19.17
C PRO A 187 -12.37 1.74 -19.51
N PRO A 188 -12.20 0.65 -18.75
CA PRO A 188 -12.86 -0.61 -19.02
C PRO A 188 -14.39 -0.50 -19.03
N ARG A 189 -15.08 -1.29 -19.86
CA ARG A 189 -16.56 -1.32 -19.89
C ARG A 189 -17.20 -1.64 -18.55
N LEU A 190 -16.56 -2.47 -17.73
CA LEU A 190 -16.99 -2.75 -16.35
C LEU A 190 -17.03 -1.49 -15.47
N VAL A 191 -16.20 -0.49 -15.77
CA VAL A 191 -16.18 0.80 -15.08
C VAL A 191 -17.27 1.72 -15.66
N THR A 192 -17.37 1.81 -16.99
CA THR A 192 -18.23 2.80 -17.67
C THR A 192 -19.69 2.37 -17.83
N GLU A 193 -19.98 1.07 -17.85
CA GLU A 193 -21.31 0.55 -18.17
C GLU A 193 -22.01 -0.13 -16.99
N THR A 194 -21.32 -0.43 -15.88
CA THR A 194 -21.95 -1.11 -14.74
C THR A 194 -22.82 -0.18 -13.90
N GLY A 195 -22.30 1.00 -13.59
CA GLY A 195 -22.92 1.98 -12.70
C GLY A 195 -23.58 3.13 -13.45
N ARG A 196 -23.30 4.34 -12.98
CA ARG A 196 -23.76 5.63 -13.53
C ARG A 196 -22.79 6.22 -14.54
N ASN A 197 -21.74 5.48 -14.92
CA ASN A 197 -20.65 5.95 -15.78
C ASN A 197 -19.91 7.17 -15.18
N ASP A 198 -19.79 7.19 -13.85
CA ASP A 198 -19.09 8.26 -13.12
C ASP A 198 -17.77 7.71 -12.59
N ILE A 199 -16.66 8.15 -13.19
CA ILE A 199 -15.30 7.79 -12.76
C ILE A 199 -14.82 8.90 -11.84
N TYR A 200 -14.77 8.59 -10.54
CA TYR A 200 -14.31 9.52 -9.53
C TYR A 200 -12.81 9.83 -9.67
N ALA A 201 -11.99 8.78 -9.82
CA ALA A 201 -10.58 8.93 -10.15
C ALA A 201 -10.04 7.62 -10.73
N ALA A 202 -8.94 7.73 -11.46
CA ALA A 202 -8.11 6.60 -11.86
C ALA A 202 -6.68 6.84 -11.37
N ASN A 203 -6.06 5.84 -10.75
CA ASN A 203 -4.73 5.97 -10.14
C ASN A 203 -3.77 4.91 -10.64
N LEU A 204 -2.51 5.30 -10.73
CA LEU A 204 -1.39 4.44 -11.02
C LEU A 204 -0.60 4.16 -9.75
N TRP A 205 -0.10 2.93 -9.65
CA TRP A 205 0.71 2.42 -8.55
C TRP A 205 1.91 1.65 -9.08
N ILE A 206 3.14 2.09 -8.81
CA ILE A 206 4.37 1.43 -9.26
C ILE A 206 5.42 1.43 -8.16
N GLY A 207 6.02 0.28 -7.90
CA GLY A 207 7.18 0.16 -7.01
C GLY A 207 7.97 -1.12 -7.24
N ALA A 208 8.97 -1.35 -6.40
CA ALA A 208 9.71 -2.61 -6.35
C ALA A 208 9.18 -3.47 -5.19
N SER A 209 8.94 -4.76 -5.43
CA SER A 209 8.52 -5.68 -4.37
C SER A 209 9.62 -5.86 -3.32
N PRO A 210 9.27 -5.94 -2.01
CA PRO A 210 7.92 -5.89 -1.47
C PRO A 210 7.37 -4.46 -1.36
N THR A 211 6.06 -4.32 -1.58
CA THR A 211 5.30 -3.10 -1.23
C THR A 211 4.21 -3.45 -0.22
N TYR A 212 3.76 -2.51 0.59
CA TYR A 212 2.71 -2.75 1.58
C TYR A 212 1.74 -1.58 1.66
N THR A 213 0.44 -1.89 1.57
CA THR A 213 -0.65 -0.97 1.86
C THR A 213 -1.46 -1.56 3.02
N PRO A 214 -1.43 -0.93 4.21
CA PRO A 214 -2.17 -1.39 5.39
C PRO A 214 -3.69 -1.48 5.16
N LEU A 215 -4.39 -2.16 6.06
CA LEU A 215 -5.83 -2.35 5.97
C LEU A 215 -6.57 -1.00 5.99
N HIS A 216 -7.36 -0.75 4.96
CA HIS A 216 -8.19 0.45 4.81
C HIS A 216 -9.42 0.14 3.94
N ARG A 217 -10.27 1.15 3.70
CA ARG A 217 -11.39 1.07 2.76
C ARG A 217 -11.50 2.35 1.94
N ASP A 218 -12.00 2.19 0.73
CA ASP A 218 -12.25 3.26 -0.23
C ASP A 218 -13.72 3.74 -0.16
N PRO A 219 -14.02 4.99 -0.57
CA PRO A 219 -15.37 5.55 -0.53
C PRO A 219 -16.23 5.08 -1.70
N ASN A 220 -15.62 4.53 -2.75
CA ASN A 220 -16.26 4.09 -3.99
C ASN A 220 -15.85 2.65 -4.31
N PRO A 221 -16.69 1.90 -5.06
CA PRO A 221 -16.26 0.68 -5.72
C PRO A 221 -14.98 0.88 -6.52
N ASN A 222 -14.12 -0.14 -6.53
CA ASN A 222 -12.79 -0.07 -7.14
C ASN A 222 -12.61 -1.25 -8.11
N LEU A 223 -12.25 -0.97 -9.36
CA LEU A 223 -11.71 -1.98 -10.28
C LEU A 223 -10.20 -1.84 -10.29
N PHE A 224 -9.51 -2.77 -9.64
CA PHE A 224 -8.06 -2.80 -9.50
C PHE A 224 -7.44 -3.77 -10.51
N VAL A 225 -6.62 -3.27 -11.42
CA VAL A 225 -5.97 -4.05 -12.49
C VAL A 225 -4.47 -4.17 -12.21
N HIS A 226 -3.96 -5.39 -12.23
CA HIS A 226 -2.54 -5.65 -12.03
C HIS A 226 -1.79 -5.74 -13.36
N LEU A 227 -0.74 -4.92 -13.51
CA LEU A 227 -0.03 -4.73 -14.78
C LEU A 227 1.32 -5.43 -14.81
N ALA A 228 2.03 -5.56 -13.69
CA ALA A 228 3.31 -6.27 -13.65
C ALA A 228 3.64 -6.74 -12.24
N GLY A 229 4.36 -7.87 -12.17
CA GLY A 229 4.74 -8.53 -10.92
C GLY A 229 3.60 -9.35 -10.30
N LEU A 230 3.68 -9.50 -8.98
CA LEU A 230 2.66 -10.17 -8.18
C LEU A 230 2.13 -9.23 -7.10
N LYS A 231 0.81 -9.18 -6.92
CA LYS A 231 0.16 -8.43 -5.85
C LYS A 231 -0.80 -9.35 -5.10
N ARG A 232 -0.60 -9.52 -3.79
CA ARG A 232 -1.54 -10.24 -2.93
C ARG A 232 -2.48 -9.25 -2.26
N ALA A 233 -3.78 -9.50 -2.31
CA ALA A 233 -4.80 -8.70 -1.64
C ALA A 233 -5.55 -9.58 -0.62
N ARG A 234 -5.73 -9.04 0.59
CA ARG A 234 -6.58 -9.61 1.63
C ARG A 234 -7.71 -8.64 1.94
N MET A 235 -8.94 -9.14 1.94
CA MET A 235 -10.14 -8.32 2.08
C MET A 235 -11.11 -8.87 3.12
N LEU A 236 -11.73 -7.97 3.87
CA LEU A 236 -12.77 -8.27 4.85
C LEU A 236 -14.04 -7.50 4.48
N ASN A 237 -15.19 -8.09 4.78
CA ASN A 237 -16.46 -7.39 4.64
C ASN A 237 -16.48 -6.14 5.54
N PRO A 238 -17.38 -5.17 5.28
CA PRO A 238 -17.42 -3.89 6.01
C PRO A 238 -17.51 -4.04 7.54
N GLY A 239 -18.24 -5.03 8.03
CA GLY A 239 -18.45 -5.29 9.46
C GLY A 239 -17.19 -5.83 10.14
N ASP A 240 -16.64 -6.91 9.61
CA ASP A 240 -15.46 -7.57 10.17
C ASP A 240 -14.23 -6.66 10.12
N GLY A 241 -13.99 -6.00 8.99
CA GLY A 241 -12.87 -5.07 8.86
C GLY A 241 -12.99 -3.86 9.78
N ARG A 242 -14.23 -3.39 10.05
CA ARG A 242 -14.46 -2.35 11.07
C ARG A 242 -14.16 -2.87 12.48
N GLY A 243 -14.54 -4.11 12.78
CA GLY A 243 -14.21 -4.77 14.06
C GLY A 243 -12.70 -4.84 14.29
N VAL A 244 -11.95 -5.28 13.27
CA VAL A 244 -10.47 -5.28 13.31
C VAL A 244 -9.91 -3.89 13.54
N PHE A 245 -10.38 -2.89 12.79
CA PHE A 245 -9.89 -1.52 12.93
C PHE A 245 -10.16 -0.94 14.34
N VAL A 246 -11.37 -1.11 14.87
CA VAL A 246 -11.71 -0.64 16.22
C VAL A 246 -10.86 -1.31 17.29
N ASP A 247 -10.67 -2.62 17.22
CA ASP A 247 -9.81 -3.36 18.15
C ASP A 247 -8.37 -2.85 18.12
N VAL A 248 -7.79 -2.65 16.93
CA VAL A 248 -6.45 -2.08 16.80
C VAL A 248 -6.38 -0.67 17.39
N ARG A 249 -7.35 0.20 17.09
CA ARG A 249 -7.40 1.55 17.66
C ARG A 249 -7.43 1.53 19.18
N SER A 250 -8.24 0.66 19.78
CA SER A 250 -8.28 0.50 21.24
C SER A 250 -6.95 0.02 21.82
N ARG A 251 -6.19 -0.85 21.13
CA ARG A 251 -4.85 -1.26 21.57
C ARG A 251 -3.85 -0.11 21.50
N VAL A 252 -3.84 0.64 20.40
CA VAL A 252 -2.96 1.82 20.24
C VAL A 252 -3.23 2.85 21.34
N GLU A 253 -4.50 3.14 21.65
CA GLU A 253 -4.89 4.08 22.71
C GLU A 253 -4.47 3.61 24.11
N ASN A 254 -4.46 2.30 24.36
CA ASN A 254 -4.01 1.72 25.63
C ASN A 254 -2.47 1.74 25.76
N GLU A 255 -1.74 1.56 24.66
CA GLU A 255 -0.27 1.59 24.64
C GLU A 255 0.30 3.02 24.70
N HIS A 256 -0.38 3.97 24.06
CA HIS A 256 0.03 5.38 24.00
C HIS A 256 -1.07 6.28 24.58
N ARG A 257 -0.87 6.80 25.80
CA ARG A 257 -1.83 7.68 26.50
C ARG A 257 -2.14 9.02 25.80
N LEU A 258 -1.69 9.26 24.57
CA LEU A 258 -2.03 10.43 23.76
C LEU A 258 -1.78 10.11 22.28
N GLU A 259 -2.85 9.93 21.49
CA GLU A 259 -2.98 10.46 20.11
C GLU A 259 -4.39 10.18 19.56
N SER A 260 -5.11 11.26 19.27
CA SER A 260 -6.54 11.30 18.96
C SER A 260 -6.90 10.94 17.52
N SER A 261 -8.00 10.19 17.39
CA SER A 261 -8.98 10.16 16.28
C SER A 261 -8.47 10.22 14.83
N GLY A 262 -8.22 9.05 14.23
CA GLY A 262 -8.04 8.89 12.78
C GLY A 262 -9.34 8.48 12.06
N SER A 263 -9.57 8.99 10.85
CA SER A 263 -10.69 8.60 9.98
C SER A 263 -10.51 7.17 9.45
N SER A 264 -11.61 6.47 9.14
CA SER A 264 -11.62 5.09 8.64
C SER A 264 -11.73 4.97 7.11
N SER A 265 -11.75 6.08 6.36
CA SER A 265 -11.93 6.10 4.89
C SER A 265 -10.83 6.92 4.23
N ILE A 266 -10.15 6.37 3.21
CA ILE A 266 -8.96 6.96 2.54
C ILE A 266 -7.97 7.49 3.58
N ARG A 267 -7.08 6.59 4.00
CA ARG A 267 -6.13 6.88 5.06
C ARG A 267 -4.78 7.31 4.46
N GLY A 268 -4.13 8.24 5.14
CA GLY A 268 -2.99 8.99 4.62
C GLY A 268 -1.67 8.50 5.19
N GLU A 269 -0.81 9.42 5.60
CA GLU A 269 0.52 9.11 6.13
C GLU A 269 0.46 8.35 7.47
N GLU A 270 -0.62 8.55 8.24
CA GLU A 270 -0.76 8.03 9.60
C GLU A 270 -0.89 6.51 9.66
N MET A 271 -1.47 5.88 8.62
CA MET A 271 -1.58 4.42 8.55
C MET A 271 -0.25 3.75 8.17
N MET A 272 0.70 4.51 7.61
CA MET A 272 1.92 3.98 7.00
C MET A 272 3.08 3.82 7.99
N MET A 273 2.88 4.19 9.25
CA MET A 273 3.89 4.12 10.32
C MET A 273 3.28 3.69 11.67
N GLY A 274 4.14 3.51 12.67
CA GLY A 274 3.73 3.38 14.05
C GLY A 274 3.12 2.04 14.44
N VAL A 275 2.55 2.00 15.64
CA VAL A 275 1.98 0.80 16.27
C VAL A 275 0.80 0.27 15.46
N GLU A 276 -0.07 1.17 14.99
CA GLU A 276 -1.28 0.79 14.27
C GLU A 276 -0.97 0.02 12.98
N ARG A 277 0.03 0.48 12.20
CA ARG A 277 0.51 -0.21 11.01
C ARG A 277 0.94 -1.65 11.32
N ARG A 278 1.76 -1.82 12.37
CA ARG A 278 2.30 -3.14 12.77
C ARG A 278 1.18 -4.06 13.22
N LEU A 279 0.27 -3.59 14.08
CA LEU A 279 -0.86 -4.38 14.54
C LEU A 279 -1.79 -4.81 13.40
N LEU A 280 -2.09 -3.91 12.46
CA LEU A 280 -2.87 -4.26 11.26
C LEU A 280 -2.12 -5.27 10.39
N GLU A 281 -0.81 -5.12 10.25
CA GLU A 281 0.01 -6.06 9.49
C GLU A 281 -0.01 -7.45 10.14
N ASP A 282 0.18 -7.53 11.45
CA ASP A 282 0.22 -8.78 12.20
C ASP A 282 -1.13 -9.51 12.13
N ILE A 283 -2.24 -8.80 12.37
CA ILE A 283 -3.59 -9.38 12.33
C ILE A 283 -3.94 -9.89 10.93
N ILE A 284 -3.62 -9.11 9.89
CA ILE A 284 -4.04 -9.44 8.52
C ILE A 284 -3.08 -10.41 7.84
N TRP A 285 -1.77 -10.35 8.14
CA TRP A 285 -0.73 -11.09 7.40
C TRP A 285 -0.01 -12.17 8.20
N GLN A 286 0.06 -12.08 9.53
CA GLN A 286 0.88 -12.99 10.36
C GLN A 286 0.07 -13.97 11.23
N GLN A 287 -1.23 -14.13 11.01
CA GLN A 287 -1.97 -15.21 11.65
C GLN A 287 -1.43 -16.57 11.16
N HIS A 288 -0.50 -17.12 11.95
CA HIS A 288 -0.02 -18.48 11.82
C HIS A 288 -1.23 -19.40 11.78
N SER A 289 -1.29 -20.19 10.72
CA SER A 289 -2.09 -21.41 10.63
C SER A 289 -1.85 -22.25 11.87
N LYS A 290 -2.66 -22.05 12.92
CA LYS A 290 -2.91 -23.10 13.90
C LYS A 290 -3.77 -24.14 13.19
N GLU A 291 -3.15 -24.87 12.27
CA GLU A 291 -3.57 -26.21 11.87
C GLU A 291 -3.38 -27.13 13.07
N SER A 292 -4.22 -26.96 14.09
CA SER A 292 -4.47 -27.92 15.16
C SER A 292 -5.42 -27.27 16.16
N SER A 293 -6.71 -27.56 16.00
CA SER A 293 -7.56 -28.16 17.04
C SER A 293 -9.03 -27.84 16.74
N THR A 294 -9.79 -28.92 16.57
CA THR A 294 -11.18 -29.10 16.98
C THR A 294 -12.13 -27.92 16.81
N GLN A 295 -13.08 -28.06 15.87
CA GLN A 295 -14.42 -27.45 15.91
C GLN A 295 -14.48 -26.13 16.72
N SER A 296 -13.95 -25.05 16.16
CA SER A 296 -14.40 -23.74 16.64
C SER A 296 -15.80 -23.53 16.06
N ASP A 297 -16.78 -23.46 16.95
CA ASP A 297 -18.14 -22.99 16.69
C ASP A 297 -18.13 -21.90 15.62
N GLY A 298 -19.04 -21.95 14.65
CA GLY A 298 -19.03 -21.20 13.37
C GLY A 298 -19.07 -19.67 13.45
N ASN A 299 -18.18 -19.07 14.23
CA ASN A 299 -18.14 -17.68 14.66
C ASN A 299 -16.82 -16.98 14.28
N GLY A 300 -16.02 -17.60 13.41
CA GLY A 300 -14.81 -17.01 12.83
C GLY A 300 -15.14 -16.05 11.68
N MET A 301 -14.32 -15.02 11.49
CA MET A 301 -14.46 -14.10 10.35
C MET A 301 -14.11 -14.83 9.06
N VAL A 302 -14.77 -14.50 7.96
CA VAL A 302 -14.42 -14.99 6.62
C VAL A 302 -13.92 -13.83 5.78
N GLY A 303 -12.67 -13.94 5.32
CA GLY A 303 -12.03 -12.96 4.46
C GLY A 303 -11.67 -13.55 3.10
N TYR A 304 -11.47 -12.67 2.12
CA TYR A 304 -10.97 -13.06 0.80
C TYR A 304 -9.45 -12.87 0.71
N ASP A 305 -8.73 -13.85 0.17
CA ASP A 305 -7.30 -13.78 -0.12
C ASP A 305 -7.06 -14.15 -1.59
N VAL A 306 -6.42 -13.25 -2.32
CA VAL A 306 -6.16 -13.42 -3.76
C VAL A 306 -4.75 -12.96 -4.10
N LEU A 307 -4.01 -13.83 -4.78
CA LEU A 307 -2.80 -13.44 -5.51
C LEU A 307 -3.20 -13.02 -6.92
N LEU A 308 -2.91 -11.79 -7.29
CA LEU A 308 -3.11 -11.22 -8.61
C LEU A 308 -1.81 -11.32 -9.41
N GLU A 309 -1.93 -11.85 -10.62
CA GLU A 309 -0.87 -11.90 -11.61
C GLU A 309 -1.06 -10.79 -12.65
N ARG A 310 -0.06 -10.60 -13.50
CA ARG A 310 -0.14 -9.64 -14.59
C ARG A 310 -1.35 -9.96 -15.49
N GLY A 311 -2.18 -8.94 -15.71
CA GLY A 311 -3.41 -9.05 -16.51
C GLY A 311 -4.65 -9.36 -15.70
N ASP A 312 -4.54 -9.68 -14.41
CA ASP A 312 -5.70 -9.89 -13.57
C ASP A 312 -6.36 -8.56 -13.17
N ALA A 313 -7.68 -8.58 -13.01
CA ALA A 313 -8.45 -7.50 -12.41
C ALA A 313 -9.20 -8.00 -11.17
N LEU A 314 -9.33 -7.14 -10.17
CA LEU A 314 -10.04 -7.39 -8.92
C LEU A 314 -11.08 -6.29 -8.72
N PHE A 315 -12.34 -6.70 -8.62
CA PHE A 315 -13.40 -5.80 -8.17
C PHE A 315 -13.46 -5.81 -6.63
N ILE A 316 -13.25 -4.64 -6.04
CA ILE A 316 -13.38 -4.39 -4.60
C ILE A 316 -14.64 -3.53 -4.42
N PRO A 317 -15.71 -4.08 -3.82
CA PRO A 317 -16.94 -3.33 -3.65
C PRO A 317 -16.79 -2.20 -2.63
N LYS A 318 -17.73 -1.26 -2.66
CA LYS A 318 -17.76 -0.14 -1.73
C LYS A 318 -17.71 -0.61 -0.27
N GLY A 319 -16.89 0.04 0.54
CA GLY A 319 -16.82 -0.21 1.98
C GLY A 319 -16.09 -1.48 2.39
N TRP A 320 -15.65 -2.33 1.45
CA TRP A 320 -14.80 -3.48 1.77
C TRP A 320 -13.43 -3.03 2.26
N TRP A 321 -13.01 -3.63 3.37
CA TRP A 321 -11.68 -3.40 3.92
C TRP A 321 -10.68 -4.25 3.20
N HIS A 322 -9.53 -3.69 2.85
CA HIS A 322 -8.52 -4.37 2.06
C HIS A 322 -7.11 -3.92 2.42
N SER A 323 -6.18 -4.87 2.36
CA SER A 323 -4.75 -4.66 2.49
C SER A 323 -4.06 -5.35 1.32
N LEU A 324 -3.02 -4.72 0.77
CA LEU A 324 -2.31 -5.22 -0.38
C LEU A 324 -0.81 -5.33 -0.09
N LYS A 325 -0.18 -6.37 -0.63
CA LYS A 325 1.28 -6.52 -0.65
C LYS A 325 1.78 -6.82 -2.05
N GLY A 326 2.76 -6.06 -2.52
CA GLY A 326 3.61 -6.50 -3.62
C GLY A 326 4.48 -7.65 -3.12
N VAL A 327 4.44 -8.79 -3.79
CA VAL A 327 5.20 -9.99 -3.40
C VAL A 327 6.10 -10.43 -4.55
N GLY A 328 6.98 -11.40 -4.29
CA GLY A 328 7.96 -11.85 -5.27
C GLY A 328 9.11 -10.87 -5.48
N LYS A 329 9.75 -10.94 -6.64
CA LYS A 329 10.91 -10.12 -7.02
C LYS A 329 10.55 -9.15 -8.15
N GLY A 330 11.27 -8.03 -8.21
CA GLY A 330 11.17 -7.06 -9.30
C GLY A 330 10.01 -6.07 -9.13
N ASN A 331 9.51 -5.58 -10.26
CA ASN A 331 8.54 -4.49 -10.29
C ASN A 331 7.14 -4.98 -9.94
N THR A 332 6.40 -4.18 -9.19
CA THR A 332 4.95 -4.32 -9.00
C THR A 332 4.28 -3.08 -9.56
N ALA A 333 3.34 -3.26 -10.49
CA ALA A 333 2.61 -2.15 -11.11
C ALA A 333 1.12 -2.47 -11.21
N SER A 334 0.27 -1.50 -10.88
CA SER A 334 -1.18 -1.63 -10.92
C SER A 334 -1.84 -0.31 -11.33
N VAL A 335 -3.02 -0.39 -11.90
CA VAL A 335 -3.89 0.76 -12.18
C VAL A 335 -5.25 0.46 -11.60
N ASN A 336 -5.95 1.47 -11.08
CA ASN A 336 -7.29 1.27 -10.54
C ASN A 336 -8.24 2.40 -10.93
N TRP A 337 -9.53 2.09 -10.98
CA TRP A 337 -10.60 3.06 -11.20
C TRP A 337 -11.56 3.01 -10.01
N TRP A 338 -11.78 4.17 -9.39
CA TRP A 338 -12.91 4.39 -8.47
C TRP A 338 -14.10 4.90 -9.26
N PHE A 339 -15.23 4.21 -9.17
CA PHE A 339 -16.37 4.47 -10.05
C PHE A 339 -17.72 4.29 -9.35
N ARG A 340 -18.79 4.81 -9.95
CA ARG A 340 -20.17 4.75 -9.45
C ARG A 340 -21.18 4.40 -10.52
#